data_AF-A0A381ZCW8-F1
#
_entry.id   AF-A0A381ZCW8-F1
#
_cell.length_a   1.000
_cell.length_b   1.000
_cell.length_c   1.000
_cell.angle_alpha   90.00
_cell.angle_beta   90.00
_cell.angle_gamma   90.00
#
_symmetry.space_group_name_H-M   'P 1'
#
loop_
_entity.id
_entity.type
_entity.pdbx_description
1 polymer ?
#
loop_
_entity_poly.entity_id
_entity_poly.type
_entity_poly.pdbx_seq_one_letter_code
_entity_poly.pdbx_strand_id
1 'polypeptide(L)'
;MSDDEKSTELNKLLRQQQKDGIFGGEKQEYFTVADLTTPAVEPLRTVEQNVLALILYWSDTDVCPSRDMGGTKYNYWCNILRDCARWQDPKNDEHTPRPRPDYNFHDLEMTPGKQDIELAKTIIDYYKIKLSHRALTGDIPLSEYENKLGSFINTKPNQFKFDEIGLAVRLPETYNVDLIFDGFIQDYDSLPPYDSDWTTSLSTPSTKRPLVLNFIRKVDILGSKEQNIRYYFECDKELYCMKFPENNSLLHVLDVVLENSNNILKISAATTPTVLYLNSNFWYNMVHDGWILE
;
A
#
# COMPACT_ATOMS: atom_id res chain seq x y z
N MET A 1 16.00 -0.50 33.27
CA MET A 1 17.08 -0.24 32.30
C MET A 1 17.72 1.09 32.61
N SER A 2 19.05 1.12 32.73
CA SER A 2 19.81 2.38 32.82
C SER A 2 19.82 3.09 31.45
N ASP A 3 20.15 4.38 31.42
CA ASP A 3 20.24 5.13 30.16
C ASP A 3 21.34 4.59 29.22
N ASP A 4 22.38 3.97 29.78
CA ASP A 4 23.43 3.30 29.01
C ASP A 4 22.93 2.00 28.34
N GLU A 5 22.07 1.25 29.02
CA GLU A 5 21.43 0.05 28.44
C GLU A 5 20.46 0.42 27.31
N LYS A 6 19.69 1.51 27.47
CA LYS A 6 18.79 2.01 26.43
C LYS A 6 19.56 2.49 25.19
N SER A 7 20.65 3.22 25.38
CA SER A 7 21.53 3.68 24.29
C SER A 7 22.16 2.50 23.54
N THR A 8 22.55 1.44 24.26
CA THR A 8 23.16 0.26 23.65
C THR A 8 22.15 -0.54 22.83
N GLU A 9 20.94 -0.74 23.32
CA GLU A 9 19.87 -1.44 22.57
C GLU A 9 19.40 -0.63 21.36
N LEU A 10 19.26 0.69 21.48
CA LEU A 10 18.94 1.57 20.35
C LEU A 10 20.01 1.46 19.24
N ASN A 11 21.29 1.46 19.61
CA ASN A 11 22.38 1.33 18.65
C ASN A 11 22.41 -0.06 17.97
N LYS A 12 22.02 -1.14 18.67
CA LYS A 12 21.86 -2.47 18.05
C LYS A 12 20.70 -2.49 17.06
N LEU A 13 19.55 -1.92 17.43
CA LEU A 13 18.39 -1.79 16.56
C LEU A 13 18.75 -1.01 15.29
N LEU A 14 19.38 0.17 15.42
CA LEU A 14 19.79 0.98 14.26
C LEU A 14 20.73 0.21 13.31
N ARG A 15 21.69 -0.55 13.85
CA ARG A 15 22.60 -1.39 13.03
C ARG A 15 21.87 -2.53 12.34
N GLN A 16 20.89 -3.15 12.99
CA GLN A 16 20.07 -4.20 12.39
C GLN A 16 19.20 -3.64 11.27
N GLN A 17 18.54 -2.50 11.51
CA GLN A 17 17.74 -1.77 10.53
C GLN A 17 18.56 -1.30 9.32
N GLN A 18 19.83 -0.96 9.53
CA GLN A 18 20.76 -0.67 8.44
C GLN A 18 21.07 -1.92 7.61
N LYS A 19 21.27 -3.09 8.23
CA LYS A 19 21.47 -4.36 7.52
C LYS A 19 20.23 -4.84 6.76
N ASP A 20 19.04 -4.56 7.29
CA ASP A 20 17.77 -4.92 6.67
C ASP A 20 17.37 -3.95 5.55
N GLY A 21 18.16 -2.89 5.34
CA GLY A 21 18.03 -1.92 4.27
C GLY A 21 17.00 -0.82 4.49
N ILE A 22 16.51 -0.70 5.72
CA ILE A 22 15.47 0.26 6.12
C ILE A 22 16.06 1.67 6.31
N PHE A 23 17.37 1.79 6.54
CA PHE A 23 18.12 3.06 6.54
C PHE A 23 19.19 3.10 5.44
N GLY A 24 18.86 2.63 4.23
CA GLY A 24 19.73 2.75 3.06
C GLY A 24 20.94 1.80 3.04
N GLY A 25 20.91 0.72 3.84
CA GLY A 25 21.81 -0.42 3.60
C GLY A 25 21.23 -1.40 2.59
N GLU A 26 22.05 -2.29 2.05
CA GLU A 26 21.58 -3.36 1.17
C GLU A 26 21.32 -4.61 2.00
N LYS A 27 20.08 -5.12 1.96
CA LYS A 27 19.73 -6.42 2.54
C LYS A 27 20.51 -7.51 1.80
N GLN A 28 21.51 -8.09 2.47
CA GLN A 28 22.24 -9.24 1.95
C GLN A 28 21.39 -10.49 2.20
N GLU A 29 20.65 -10.93 1.19
CA GLU A 29 19.96 -12.23 1.23
C GLU A 29 20.97 -13.34 0.99
N TYR A 30 21.33 -14.06 2.06
CA TYR A 30 22.12 -15.28 1.98
C TYR A 30 21.20 -16.45 1.63
N PHE A 31 21.10 -16.80 0.35
CA PHE A 31 20.54 -18.08 -0.06
C PHE A 31 21.59 -19.16 0.20
N THR A 32 21.39 -20.02 1.20
CA THR A 32 22.17 -21.25 1.36
C THR A 32 21.63 -22.32 0.43
N VAL A 33 22.09 -22.32 -0.81
CA VAL A 33 22.20 -23.54 -1.61
C VAL A 33 23.61 -23.56 -2.17
N ALA A 34 24.30 -24.69 -1.99
CA ALA A 34 25.66 -24.88 -2.44
C ALA A 34 25.80 -24.51 -3.93
N ASP A 35 26.89 -23.81 -4.25
CA ASP A 35 27.31 -23.24 -5.54
C ASP A 35 26.83 -21.80 -5.87
N LEU A 36 27.85 -20.95 -6.08
CA LEU A 36 27.86 -19.53 -6.49
C LEU A 36 27.97 -18.51 -5.35
N THR A 37 29.23 -18.24 -4.98
CA THR A 37 29.68 -17.10 -4.17
C THR A 37 29.46 -15.76 -4.87
N THR A 38 28.22 -15.30 -4.94
CA THR A 38 27.86 -13.86 -5.01
C THR A 38 26.36 -13.75 -4.69
N PRO A 39 25.95 -13.00 -3.65
CA PRO A 39 24.52 -12.70 -3.49
C PRO A 39 24.06 -11.96 -4.75
N ALA A 40 23.05 -12.48 -5.44
CA ALA A 40 22.43 -11.81 -6.57
C ALA A 40 21.61 -10.63 -6.05
N VAL A 41 22.29 -9.56 -5.63
CA VAL A 41 21.65 -8.27 -5.38
C VAL A 41 21.01 -7.85 -6.70
N GLU A 42 19.69 -7.74 -6.73
CA GLU A 42 19.00 -7.25 -7.93
C GLU A 42 19.64 -5.91 -8.34
N PRO A 43 20.11 -5.78 -9.60
CA PRO A 43 20.83 -4.60 -10.02
C PRO A 43 19.90 -3.40 -10.02
N LEU A 44 20.33 -2.32 -9.38
CA LEU A 44 19.67 -1.03 -9.50
C LEU A 44 19.62 -0.60 -10.96
N ARG A 45 18.42 -0.26 -11.41
CA ARG A 45 18.16 0.31 -12.72
C ARG A 45 18.04 1.81 -12.59
N THR A 46 18.44 2.53 -13.63
CA THR A 46 18.38 3.99 -13.66
C THR A 46 17.47 4.42 -14.79
N VAL A 47 16.62 5.39 -14.52
CA VAL A 47 15.90 6.16 -15.54
C VAL A 47 16.37 7.62 -15.44
N GLU A 48 16.30 8.38 -16.53
CA GLU A 48 16.72 9.80 -16.51
C GLU A 48 15.92 10.65 -15.50
N GLN A 49 14.64 10.32 -15.30
CA GLN A 49 13.72 11.10 -14.48
C GLN A 49 13.42 10.45 -13.12
N ASN A 50 12.83 11.24 -12.23
CA ASN A 50 12.27 10.74 -10.97
C ASN A 50 11.11 9.79 -11.26
N VAL A 51 11.27 8.54 -10.84
CA VAL A 51 10.34 7.43 -11.13
C VAL A 51 8.96 7.72 -10.56
N LEU A 52 8.89 8.17 -9.31
CA LEU A 52 7.62 8.45 -8.65
C LEU A 52 6.94 9.69 -9.24
N ALA A 53 7.72 10.72 -9.59
CA ALA A 53 7.17 11.91 -10.25
C ALA A 53 6.59 11.58 -11.64
N LEU A 54 7.23 10.69 -12.41
CA LEU A 54 6.68 10.20 -13.67
C LEU A 54 5.36 9.45 -13.47
N ILE A 55 5.28 8.60 -12.45
CA ILE A 55 4.06 7.85 -12.12
C ILE A 55 2.92 8.80 -11.75
N LEU A 56 3.20 9.84 -10.94
CA LEU A 56 2.22 10.86 -10.57
C LEU A 56 1.71 11.61 -11.82
N TYR A 57 2.63 12.05 -12.67
CA TYR A 57 2.28 12.72 -13.92
C TYR A 57 1.40 11.84 -14.83
N TRP A 58 1.71 10.54 -14.96
CA TRP A 58 0.88 9.61 -15.74
C TRP A 58 -0.49 9.33 -15.11
N SER A 59 -0.57 9.39 -13.78
CA SER A 59 -1.84 9.27 -13.07
C SER A 59 -2.74 10.46 -13.36
N ASP A 60 -2.19 11.67 -13.40
CA ASP A 60 -2.95 12.90 -13.67
C ASP A 60 -3.37 13.04 -15.13
N THR A 61 -2.57 12.51 -16.05
CA THR A 61 -2.85 12.51 -17.49
C THR A 61 -3.70 11.33 -17.97
N ASP A 62 -4.15 10.47 -17.05
CA ASP A 62 -4.93 9.24 -17.28
C ASP A 62 -4.34 8.36 -18.40
N VAL A 63 -3.02 8.20 -18.38
CA VAL A 63 -2.31 7.38 -19.35
C VAL A 63 -2.67 5.92 -19.11
N CYS A 64 -3.62 5.42 -19.89
CA CYS A 64 -4.08 4.03 -19.85
C CYS A 64 -3.84 3.34 -21.20
N PRO A 65 -3.55 2.02 -21.21
CA PRO A 65 -3.49 1.26 -22.46
C PRO A 65 -4.85 1.33 -23.18
N SER A 66 -4.84 1.24 -24.52
CA SER A 66 -6.11 1.11 -25.26
C SER A 66 -6.90 -0.11 -24.77
N ARG A 67 -8.23 -0.07 -24.84
CA ARG A 67 -9.10 -1.19 -24.40
C ARG A 67 -8.71 -2.53 -25.04
N ASP A 68 -8.10 -2.49 -26.22
CA ASP A 68 -7.67 -3.65 -27.00
C ASP A 68 -6.38 -4.30 -26.46
N MET A 69 -5.57 -3.57 -25.68
CA MET A 69 -4.29 -4.05 -25.12
C MET A 69 -4.44 -4.83 -23.81
N GLY A 70 -5.68 -5.02 -23.31
CA GLY A 70 -6.01 -5.99 -22.26
C GLY A 70 -5.05 -6.00 -21.05
N GLY A 71 -5.01 -4.91 -20.29
CA GLY A 71 -4.14 -4.80 -19.11
C GLY A 71 -4.56 -3.69 -18.15
N THR A 72 -4.08 -3.73 -16.92
CA THR A 72 -4.28 -2.65 -15.93
C THR A 72 -3.33 -1.48 -16.23
N LYS A 73 -3.71 -0.24 -15.86
CA LYS A 73 -2.84 0.95 -15.96
C LYS A 73 -1.48 0.73 -15.29
N TYR A 74 -1.45 0.04 -14.14
CA TYR A 74 -0.20 -0.29 -13.45
C TYR A 74 0.70 -1.22 -14.25
N ASN A 75 0.14 -2.27 -14.88
CA ASN A 75 0.94 -3.17 -15.72
C ASN A 75 1.54 -2.41 -16.91
N TYR A 76 0.78 -1.48 -17.48
CA TYR A 76 1.24 -0.61 -18.56
C TYR A 76 2.40 0.28 -18.11
N TRP A 77 2.25 1.02 -17.01
CA TRP A 77 3.32 1.85 -16.44
C TRP A 77 4.55 1.04 -16.02
N CYS A 78 4.35 -0.15 -15.46
CA CYS A 78 5.47 -1.05 -15.15
C CYS A 78 6.27 -1.41 -16.40
N ASN A 79 5.60 -1.70 -17.51
CA ASN A 79 6.27 -2.07 -18.75
C ASN A 79 7.03 -0.87 -19.36
N ILE A 80 6.46 0.33 -19.32
CA ILE A 80 7.16 1.57 -19.72
C ILE A 80 8.46 1.73 -18.94
N LEU A 81 8.41 1.63 -17.61
CA LEU A 81 9.58 1.79 -16.75
C LEU A 81 10.63 0.70 -17.00
N ARG A 82 10.20 -0.56 -17.17
CA ARG A 82 11.12 -1.67 -17.50
C ARG A 82 11.84 -1.46 -18.81
N ASP A 83 11.11 -1.03 -19.84
CA ASP A 83 11.70 -0.83 -21.15
C ASP A 83 12.64 0.38 -21.14
N CYS A 84 12.25 1.52 -20.53
CA CYS A 84 13.14 2.68 -20.36
C CYS A 84 14.45 2.30 -19.66
N ALA A 85 14.37 1.56 -18.54
CA ALA A 85 15.54 1.10 -17.81
C ALA A 85 16.42 0.13 -18.61
N ARG A 86 15.84 -0.73 -19.45
CA ARG A 86 16.60 -1.64 -20.33
C ARG A 86 17.32 -0.88 -21.44
N TRP A 87 16.70 0.17 -21.97
CA TRP A 87 17.29 1.01 -23.01
C TRP A 87 18.42 1.90 -22.50
N GLN A 88 18.36 2.30 -21.24
CA GLN A 88 19.39 3.13 -20.59
C GLN A 88 20.49 2.30 -19.89
N ASP A 89 20.44 0.97 -19.97
CA ASP A 89 21.49 0.09 -19.44
C ASP A 89 22.71 0.07 -20.39
N PRO A 90 23.89 0.54 -19.96
CA PRO A 90 25.11 0.53 -20.79
C PRO A 90 25.53 -0.86 -21.28
N LYS A 91 25.05 -1.93 -20.63
CA LYS A 91 25.38 -3.32 -21.00
C LYS A 91 24.62 -3.85 -22.22
N ASN A 92 23.62 -3.12 -22.73
CA ASN A 92 22.85 -3.50 -23.92
C ASN A 92 23.46 -2.99 -25.24
N ASP A 93 24.64 -2.36 -25.22
CA ASP A 93 25.32 -1.85 -26.41
C ASP A 93 25.84 -2.95 -27.37
N GLU A 94 25.79 -4.22 -26.96
CA GLU A 94 26.24 -5.33 -27.78
C GLU A 94 25.10 -6.33 -28.06
N HIS A 95 24.59 -6.28 -29.29
CA HIS A 95 23.82 -7.35 -29.98
C HIS A 95 22.32 -7.46 -29.64
N THR A 96 21.54 -6.44 -30.02
CA THR A 96 20.41 -6.55 -30.97
C THR A 96 19.63 -5.23 -30.95
N PRO A 97 19.40 -4.56 -32.10
CA PRO A 97 18.48 -3.44 -32.15
C PRO A 97 17.07 -4.04 -32.05
N ARG A 98 16.62 -4.31 -30.82
CA ARG A 98 15.21 -4.66 -30.61
C ARG A 98 14.41 -3.45 -31.11
N PRO A 99 13.47 -3.60 -32.05
CA PRO A 99 12.62 -2.48 -32.42
C PRO A 99 11.98 -1.95 -31.13
N ARG A 100 11.96 -0.62 -30.95
CA ARG A 100 11.15 -0.02 -29.90
C ARG A 100 9.76 -0.66 -30.01
N PRO A 101 9.23 -1.27 -28.94
CA PRO A 101 7.94 -1.91 -29.06
C PRO A 101 6.92 -0.85 -29.52
N ASP A 102 6.05 -1.26 -30.43
CA ASP A 102 5.14 -0.40 -31.20
C ASP A 102 3.95 0.08 -30.35
N TYR A 103 4.19 0.45 -29.10
CA TYR A 103 3.26 1.30 -28.39
C TYR A 103 3.52 2.73 -28.88
N ASN A 104 2.49 3.56 -28.96
CA ASN A 104 2.62 5.00 -29.24
C ASN A 104 3.33 5.73 -28.06
N PHE A 105 4.51 5.27 -27.67
CA PHE A 105 5.37 5.85 -26.65
C PHE A 105 5.89 7.23 -27.07
N HIS A 106 5.84 7.55 -28.36
CA HIS A 106 6.23 8.85 -28.89
C HIS A 106 5.26 9.98 -28.51
N ASP A 107 4.04 9.65 -28.08
CA ASP A 107 3.03 10.62 -27.65
C ASP A 107 3.00 10.81 -26.11
N LEU A 108 3.85 10.07 -25.39
CA LEU A 108 3.92 10.07 -23.93
C LEU A 108 4.99 11.06 -23.46
N GLU A 109 4.55 12.16 -22.83
CA GLU A 109 5.46 13.12 -22.22
C GLU A 109 6.19 12.47 -21.04
N MET A 110 7.50 12.32 -21.18
CA MET A 110 8.42 11.76 -20.16
C MET A 110 9.03 12.85 -19.29
N THR A 111 8.34 13.97 -19.11
CA THR A 111 8.85 15.13 -18.37
C THR A 111 7.84 15.52 -17.30
N PRO A 112 7.99 15.02 -16.06
CA PRO A 112 7.05 15.33 -14.99
C PRO A 112 7.11 16.82 -14.66
N GLY A 113 5.97 17.39 -14.28
CA GLY A 113 5.87 18.77 -13.84
C GLY A 113 6.59 19.01 -12.51
N LYS A 114 6.78 20.28 -12.15
CA LYS A 114 7.36 20.64 -10.84
C LYS A 114 6.49 20.17 -9.67
N GLN A 115 5.16 20.21 -9.86
CA GLN A 115 4.18 19.76 -8.86
C GLN A 115 4.32 18.26 -8.57
N ASP A 116 4.51 17.44 -9.61
CA ASP A 116 4.72 16.00 -9.47
C ASP A 116 6.00 15.66 -8.70
N ILE A 117 7.07 16.43 -8.93
CA ILE A 117 8.35 16.26 -8.22
C ILE A 117 8.20 16.61 -6.74
N GLU A 118 7.48 17.69 -6.42
CA GLU A 118 7.20 18.10 -5.03
C GLU A 118 6.31 17.09 -4.30
N LEU A 119 5.28 16.58 -4.98
CA LEU A 119 4.39 15.56 -4.43
C LEU A 119 5.14 14.23 -4.24
N ALA A 120 5.97 13.81 -5.20
CA ALA A 120 6.81 12.62 -5.06
C ALA A 120 7.72 12.72 -3.83
N LYS A 121 8.33 13.90 -3.60
CA LYS A 121 9.14 14.14 -2.41
C LYS A 121 8.30 14.03 -1.13
N THR A 122 7.10 14.61 -1.11
CA THR A 122 6.18 14.56 0.03
C THR A 122 5.82 13.12 0.40
N ILE A 123 5.51 12.28 -0.59
CA ILE A 123 5.20 10.86 -0.41
C ILE A 123 6.41 10.11 0.14
N ILE A 124 7.60 10.33 -0.42
CA ILE A 124 8.84 9.71 0.05
C ILE A 124 9.14 10.09 1.50
N ASP A 125 9.04 11.38 1.83
CA ASP A 125 9.32 11.90 3.17
C ASP A 125 8.32 11.34 4.21
N TYR A 126 7.04 11.22 3.84
CA TYR A 126 6.02 10.55 4.66
C TYR A 126 6.41 9.11 5.01
N TYR A 127 6.76 8.29 4.01
CA TYR A 127 7.10 6.89 4.26
C TYR A 127 8.44 6.71 4.98
N LYS A 128 9.39 7.62 4.79
CA LYS A 128 10.63 7.63 5.60
C LYS A 128 10.33 7.79 7.07
N ILE A 129 9.45 8.73 7.42
CA ILE A 129 9.05 8.97 8.80
C ILE A 129 8.24 7.77 9.32
N LYS A 130 7.23 7.31 8.58
CA LYS A 130 6.34 6.21 8.98
C LYS A 130 7.11 4.91 9.22
N LEU A 131 7.96 4.50 8.27
CA LEU A 131 8.75 3.27 8.41
C LEU A 131 9.82 3.40 9.49
N SER A 132 10.47 4.55 9.63
CA SER A 132 11.44 4.76 10.72
C SER A 132 10.79 4.69 12.09
N HIS A 133 9.64 5.34 12.27
CA HIS A 133 8.87 5.28 13.51
C HIS A 133 8.47 3.84 13.82
N ARG A 134 7.94 3.12 12.82
CA ARG A 134 7.55 1.71 12.97
C ARG A 134 8.72 0.79 13.27
N ALA A 135 9.87 1.01 12.64
CA ALA A 135 11.10 0.25 12.91
C ALA A 135 11.63 0.45 14.34
N LEU A 136 11.36 1.62 14.94
CA LEU A 136 11.81 1.97 16.30
C LEU A 136 10.81 1.61 17.40
N THR A 137 9.51 1.60 17.08
CA THR A 137 8.42 1.43 18.06
C THR A 137 7.63 0.13 17.89
N GLY A 138 7.80 -0.56 16.76
CA GLY A 138 7.06 -1.77 16.43
C GLY A 138 7.64 -3.00 17.09
N ASP A 139 6.81 -3.70 17.85
CA ASP A 139 7.10 -5.05 18.35
C ASP A 139 6.96 -6.12 17.25
N ILE A 140 6.35 -5.76 16.11
CA ILE A 140 6.08 -6.63 14.97
C ILE A 140 7.08 -6.35 13.84
N PRO A 141 7.73 -7.37 13.26
CA PRO A 141 8.66 -7.18 12.14
C PRO A 141 7.97 -6.57 10.91
N LEU A 142 8.74 -5.81 10.13
CA LEU A 142 8.27 -5.25 8.87
C LEU A 142 7.90 -6.36 7.88
N SER A 143 6.80 -6.16 7.17
CA SER A 143 6.36 -7.06 6.11
C SER A 143 7.30 -7.00 4.89
N GLU A 144 7.22 -8.00 4.00
CA GLU A 144 7.98 -7.98 2.75
C GLU A 144 7.72 -6.72 1.92
N TYR A 145 6.46 -6.27 1.87
CA TYR A 145 6.06 -5.03 1.22
C TYR A 145 6.79 -3.81 1.81
N GLU A 146 6.84 -3.70 3.14
CA GLU A 146 7.47 -2.58 3.83
C GLU A 146 8.98 -2.58 3.69
N ASN A 147 9.60 -3.76 3.65
CA ASN A 147 11.03 -3.87 3.37
C ASN A 147 11.35 -3.41 1.94
N LYS A 148 10.53 -3.79 0.95
CA LYS A 148 10.66 -3.30 -0.44
C LYS A 148 10.41 -1.80 -0.54
N LEU A 149 9.40 -1.29 0.16
CA LEU A 149 9.13 0.14 0.23
C LEU A 149 10.31 0.90 0.86
N GLY A 150 10.85 0.39 1.96
CA GLY A 150 12.02 0.93 2.65
C GLY A 150 13.25 0.97 1.74
N SER A 151 13.49 -0.10 0.97
CA SER A 151 14.54 -0.13 -0.06
C SER A 151 14.31 0.97 -1.10
N PHE A 152 13.13 1.04 -1.70
CA PHE A 152 12.79 2.01 -2.74
C PHE A 152 12.93 3.47 -2.26
N ILE A 153 12.33 3.86 -1.13
CA ILE A 153 12.34 5.27 -0.66
C ILE A 153 13.74 5.77 -0.25
N ASN A 154 14.66 4.84 0.04
CA ASN A 154 16.04 5.15 0.38
C ASN A 154 16.99 5.10 -0.81
N THR A 155 16.56 4.58 -1.96
CA THR A 155 17.31 4.69 -3.22
C THR A 155 17.19 6.09 -3.82
N LYS A 156 18.03 6.40 -4.81
CA LYS A 156 17.95 7.68 -5.51
C LYS A 156 16.62 7.77 -6.27
N PRO A 157 16.01 8.96 -6.43
CA PRO A 157 14.68 9.10 -7.05
C PRO A 157 14.57 8.56 -8.47
N ASN A 158 15.70 8.44 -9.15
CA ASN A 158 15.81 7.99 -10.53
C ASN A 158 16.28 6.52 -10.63
N GLN A 159 16.35 5.81 -9.50
CA GLN A 159 16.80 4.42 -9.40
C GLN A 159 15.75 3.53 -8.76
N PHE A 160 15.71 2.26 -9.17
CA PHE A 160 14.79 1.26 -8.64
C PHE A 160 15.23 -0.17 -8.99
N LYS A 161 14.69 -1.16 -8.30
CA LYS A 161 14.78 -2.59 -8.68
C LYS A 161 13.51 -3.04 -9.41
N PHE A 162 13.62 -4.09 -10.22
CA PHE A 162 12.49 -4.53 -11.03
C PHE A 162 11.36 -5.16 -10.22
N ASP A 163 11.69 -5.76 -9.08
CA ASP A 163 10.73 -6.25 -8.10
C ASP A 163 9.98 -5.13 -7.35
N GLU A 164 10.55 -3.92 -7.28
CA GLU A 164 9.97 -2.75 -6.62
C GLU A 164 9.01 -1.95 -7.51
N ILE A 165 9.07 -2.08 -8.85
CA ILE A 165 8.24 -1.27 -9.76
C ILE A 165 6.74 -1.41 -9.46
N GLY A 166 6.27 -2.64 -9.22
CA GLY A 166 4.86 -2.91 -8.96
C GLY A 166 4.35 -2.20 -7.70
N LEU A 167 5.25 -1.97 -6.74
CA LEU A 167 5.00 -1.19 -5.53
C LEU A 167 5.04 0.31 -5.85
N ALA A 168 6.05 0.78 -6.58
CA ALA A 168 6.20 2.19 -6.94
C ALA A 168 4.99 2.74 -7.70
N VAL A 169 4.46 1.99 -8.68
CA VAL A 169 3.29 2.41 -9.48
C VAL A 169 1.98 2.50 -8.70
N ARG A 170 1.90 1.83 -7.55
CA ARG A 170 0.72 1.86 -6.66
C ARG A 170 0.90 2.83 -5.49
N LEU A 171 2.11 3.32 -5.28
CA LEU A 171 2.47 4.11 -4.10
C LEU A 171 1.62 5.38 -3.93
N PRO A 172 1.25 6.13 -4.97
CA PRO A 172 0.36 7.29 -4.81
C PRO A 172 -1.01 6.93 -4.23
N GLU A 173 -1.58 5.80 -4.64
CA GLU A 173 -2.89 5.36 -4.15
C GLU A 173 -2.77 4.78 -2.75
N THR A 174 -1.71 4.00 -2.47
CA THR A 174 -1.43 3.53 -1.11
C THR A 174 -1.24 4.69 -0.14
N TYR A 175 -0.53 5.75 -0.56
CA TYR A 175 -0.32 6.96 0.24
C TYR A 175 -1.65 7.62 0.63
N ASN A 176 -2.57 7.78 -0.31
CA ASN A 176 -3.88 8.37 -0.03
C ASN A 176 -4.69 7.52 0.96
N VAL A 177 -4.66 6.19 0.82
CA VAL A 177 -5.33 5.28 1.77
C VAL A 177 -4.67 5.35 3.15
N ASP A 178 -3.34 5.39 3.20
CA ASP A 178 -2.57 5.50 4.43
C ASP A 178 -2.88 6.78 5.21
N LEU A 179 -3.03 7.93 4.52
CA LEU A 179 -3.44 9.19 5.16
C LEU A 179 -4.83 9.09 5.78
N ILE A 180 -5.77 8.39 5.13
CA ILE A 180 -7.11 8.16 5.67
C ILE A 180 -7.01 7.31 6.95
N PHE A 181 -6.18 6.28 6.92
CA PHE A 181 -5.99 5.40 8.08
C PHE A 181 -5.30 6.08 9.25
N ASP A 182 -4.30 6.92 8.99
CA ASP A 182 -3.68 7.72 10.05
C ASP A 182 -4.70 8.69 10.68
N GLY A 183 -5.57 9.29 9.86
CA GLY A 183 -6.71 10.08 10.35
C GLY A 183 -7.65 9.25 11.23
N PHE A 184 -7.98 8.02 10.82
CA PHE A 184 -8.81 7.14 11.64
C PHE A 184 -8.17 6.79 12.98
N ILE A 185 -6.86 6.54 13.01
CA ILE A 185 -6.12 6.24 14.24
C ILE A 185 -6.10 7.45 15.20
N GLN A 186 -6.12 8.67 14.65
CA GLN A 186 -6.13 9.90 15.44
C GLN A 186 -7.52 10.27 15.96
N ASP A 187 -8.56 10.06 15.14
CA ASP A 187 -9.90 10.59 15.39
C ASP A 187 -10.83 9.63 16.14
N TYR A 188 -10.56 8.31 16.09
CA TYR A 188 -11.42 7.27 16.65
C TYR A 188 -10.74 6.42 17.72
N ASP A 189 -11.55 5.85 18.60
CA ASP A 189 -11.09 4.97 19.68
C ASP A 189 -10.88 3.55 19.14
N SER A 190 -9.70 2.98 19.37
CA SER A 190 -9.41 1.58 19.02
C SER A 190 -10.14 0.66 19.99
N LEU A 191 -10.70 -0.42 19.45
CA LEU A 191 -11.21 -1.52 20.25
C LEU A 191 -10.07 -2.20 21.03
N PRO A 192 -10.38 -2.87 22.16
CA PRO A 192 -9.41 -3.72 22.83
C PRO A 192 -8.96 -4.86 21.90
N PRO A 193 -7.68 -5.31 21.99
CA PRO A 193 -7.20 -6.44 21.22
C PRO A 193 -8.08 -7.67 21.44
N TYR A 194 -8.47 -8.31 20.34
CA TYR A 194 -9.29 -9.51 20.37
C TYR A 194 -8.44 -10.73 20.00
N ASP A 195 -8.08 -11.54 20.99
CA ASP A 195 -7.55 -12.87 20.75
C ASP A 195 -8.72 -13.78 20.37
N SER A 196 -8.77 -14.23 19.11
CA SER A 196 -9.73 -15.26 18.74
C SER A 196 -9.38 -16.54 19.48
N ASP A 197 -10.30 -17.04 20.32
CA ASP A 197 -10.17 -18.37 20.89
C ASP A 197 -9.89 -19.36 19.74
N TRP A 198 -8.71 -20.00 19.76
CA TRP A 198 -8.18 -20.92 18.75
C TRP A 198 -8.97 -22.24 18.63
N THR A 199 -10.26 -22.21 18.96
CA THR A 199 -11.16 -23.34 18.79
C THR A 199 -11.48 -23.51 17.30
N THR A 200 -11.36 -24.74 16.81
CA THR A 200 -11.68 -25.18 15.44
C THR A 200 -13.17 -25.05 15.09
N SER A 201 -13.99 -24.59 16.03
CA SER A 201 -15.37 -24.19 15.82
C SER A 201 -15.40 -22.73 15.41
N LEU A 202 -15.79 -22.46 14.15
CA LEU A 202 -16.23 -21.14 13.69
C LEU A 202 -17.00 -20.45 14.82
N SER A 203 -16.47 -19.33 15.33
CA SER A 203 -17.15 -18.53 16.33
C SER A 203 -18.59 -18.33 15.87
N THR A 204 -19.56 -18.68 16.72
CA THR A 204 -20.98 -18.51 16.40
C THR A 204 -21.20 -17.09 15.88
N PRO A 205 -21.92 -16.90 14.75
CA PRO A 205 -22.16 -15.57 14.23
C PRO A 205 -22.76 -14.74 15.36
N SER A 206 -22.12 -13.61 15.68
CA SER A 206 -22.60 -12.73 16.75
C SER A 206 -24.09 -12.46 16.50
N THR A 207 -24.93 -12.61 17.52
CA THR A 207 -26.35 -12.28 17.42
C THR A 207 -26.49 -10.89 16.79
N LYS A 208 -27.30 -10.75 15.72
CA LYS A 208 -27.50 -9.44 15.06
C LYS A 208 -27.97 -8.43 16.09
N ARG A 209 -27.34 -7.26 16.11
CA ARG A 209 -27.73 -6.15 16.98
C ARG A 209 -28.14 -4.95 16.14
N PRO A 210 -29.15 -4.18 16.58
CA PRO A 210 -29.47 -2.91 15.97
C PRO A 210 -28.29 -1.95 16.18
N LEU A 211 -27.90 -1.27 15.11
CA LEU A 211 -26.80 -0.32 15.05
C LEU A 211 -27.27 0.92 14.30
N VAL A 212 -26.88 2.10 14.79
CA VAL A 212 -27.07 3.38 14.12
C VAL A 212 -25.69 3.90 13.75
N LEU A 213 -25.34 3.75 12.47
CA LEU A 213 -24.01 4.00 11.94
C LEU A 213 -23.99 5.32 11.17
N ASN A 214 -23.10 6.23 11.52
CA ASN A 214 -22.90 7.48 10.78
C ASN A 214 -21.82 7.26 9.72
N PHE A 215 -22.14 7.48 8.46
CA PHE A 215 -21.19 7.29 7.37
C PHE A 215 -20.09 8.35 7.41
N ILE A 216 -18.84 7.87 7.38
CA ILE A 216 -17.64 8.71 7.39
C ILE A 216 -17.11 8.84 5.96
N ARG A 217 -16.81 7.70 5.33
CA ARG A 217 -16.10 7.69 4.04
C ARG A 217 -16.21 6.33 3.35
N LYS A 218 -16.24 6.38 2.01
CA LYS A 218 -16.03 5.24 1.10
C LYS A 218 -14.59 5.25 0.61
N VAL A 219 -13.90 4.12 0.71
CA VAL A 219 -12.48 3.99 0.35
C VAL A 219 -12.31 2.77 -0.55
N ASP A 220 -11.71 2.99 -1.72
CA ASP A 220 -11.34 1.91 -2.62
C ASP A 220 -9.92 1.45 -2.30
N ILE A 221 -9.81 0.20 -1.85
CA ILE A 221 -8.53 -0.39 -1.49
C ILE A 221 -8.14 -1.42 -2.54
N LEU A 222 -7.02 -1.15 -3.21
CA LEU A 222 -6.39 -2.08 -4.13
C LEU A 222 -6.00 -3.38 -3.41
N GLY A 223 -6.77 -4.44 -3.65
CA GLY A 223 -6.40 -5.80 -3.25
C GLY A 223 -5.42 -6.44 -4.23
N SER A 224 -4.89 -7.60 -3.85
CA SER A 224 -4.05 -8.44 -4.72
C SER A 224 -4.83 -9.15 -5.82
N LYS A 225 -6.17 -9.26 -5.70
CA LYS A 225 -7.05 -9.97 -6.65
C LYS A 225 -8.24 -9.14 -7.14
N GLU A 226 -8.86 -8.33 -6.28
CA GLU A 226 -10.01 -7.48 -6.62
C GLU A 226 -9.94 -6.17 -5.83
N GLN A 227 -10.51 -5.09 -6.38
CA GLN A 227 -10.72 -3.87 -5.60
C GLN A 227 -11.73 -4.17 -4.50
N ASN A 228 -11.37 -3.79 -3.27
CA ASN A 228 -12.23 -3.94 -2.12
C ASN A 228 -12.74 -2.57 -1.73
N ILE A 229 -14.01 -2.30 -2.04
CA ILE A 229 -14.69 -1.08 -1.67
C ILE A 229 -15.06 -1.20 -0.20
N ARG A 230 -14.58 -0.26 0.61
CA ARG A 230 -14.84 -0.24 2.05
C ARG A 230 -15.65 0.99 2.42
N TYR A 231 -16.74 0.77 3.12
CA TYR A 231 -17.53 1.85 3.72
C TYR A 231 -17.21 1.89 5.20
N TYR A 232 -16.71 3.03 5.65
CA TYR A 232 -16.38 3.29 7.04
C TYR A 232 -17.48 4.13 7.69
N PHE A 233 -17.85 3.71 8.89
CA PHE A 233 -18.88 4.34 9.70
C PHE A 233 -18.39 4.57 11.12
N GLU A 234 -19.01 5.54 11.79
CA GLU A 234 -18.81 5.86 13.20
C GLU A 234 -20.04 5.48 14.01
N CYS A 235 -19.81 4.89 15.19
CA CYS A 235 -20.80 4.80 16.26
C CYS A 235 -20.07 4.99 17.59
N ASP A 236 -20.48 5.97 18.39
CA ASP A 236 -19.88 6.25 19.72
C ASP A 236 -18.34 6.37 19.70
N LYS A 237 -17.77 7.03 18.67
CA LYS A 237 -16.32 7.15 18.40
C LYS A 237 -15.59 5.85 18.07
N GLU A 238 -16.29 4.73 17.93
CA GLU A 238 -15.72 3.49 17.40
C GLU A 238 -15.93 3.40 15.89
N LEU A 239 -14.95 2.79 15.21
CA LEU A 239 -14.96 2.63 13.77
C LEU A 239 -15.63 1.30 13.37
N TYR A 240 -16.51 1.37 12.37
CA TYR A 240 -17.19 0.22 11.76
C TYR A 240 -16.87 0.18 10.27
N CYS A 241 -16.74 -1.01 9.69
CA CYS A 241 -16.47 -1.18 8.26
C CYS A 241 -17.34 -2.25 7.62
N MET A 242 -17.91 -1.92 6.47
CA MET A 242 -18.46 -2.90 5.52
C MET A 242 -17.52 -3.05 4.34
N LYS A 243 -17.32 -4.28 3.86
CA LYS A 243 -16.43 -4.60 2.73
C LYS A 243 -17.26 -5.19 1.59
N PHE A 244 -17.07 -4.66 0.40
CA PHE A 244 -17.76 -5.12 -0.80
C PHE A 244 -16.75 -5.35 -1.94
N PRO A 245 -16.93 -6.42 -2.75
CA PRO A 245 -16.22 -6.54 -4.00
C PRO A 245 -16.71 -5.51 -5.02
N GLU A 246 -15.84 -5.10 -5.94
CA GLU A 246 -16.10 -4.06 -6.97
C GLU A 246 -17.39 -4.31 -7.77
N ASN A 247 -17.68 -5.57 -8.11
CA ASN A 247 -18.85 -5.96 -8.92
C ASN A 247 -20.13 -6.21 -8.08
N ASN A 248 -20.19 -5.73 -6.83
CA ASN A 248 -21.34 -5.99 -5.99
C ASN A 248 -22.52 -5.06 -6.33
N SER A 249 -23.65 -5.65 -6.74
CA SER A 249 -24.89 -4.92 -7.05
C SER A 249 -25.46 -4.08 -5.89
N LEU A 250 -25.08 -4.37 -4.64
CA LEU A 250 -25.54 -3.65 -3.45
C LEU A 250 -24.84 -2.29 -3.25
N LEU A 251 -23.74 -2.01 -3.96
CA LEU A 251 -23.00 -0.76 -3.82
C LEU A 251 -23.88 0.46 -4.13
N HIS A 252 -24.57 0.43 -5.26
CA HIS A 252 -25.48 1.52 -5.66
C HIS A 252 -26.66 1.65 -4.69
N VAL A 253 -27.15 0.53 -4.14
CA VAL A 253 -28.25 0.57 -3.15
C VAL A 253 -27.77 1.26 -1.88
N LEU A 254 -26.57 0.94 -1.41
CA LEU A 254 -26.00 1.56 -0.22
C LEU A 254 -25.75 3.06 -0.42
N ASP A 255 -25.18 3.46 -1.56
CA ASP A 255 -24.96 4.86 -1.90
C ASP A 255 -26.29 5.65 -1.86
N VAL A 256 -27.35 5.15 -2.49
CA VAL A 256 -28.69 5.78 -2.49
C VAL A 256 -29.32 5.82 -1.09
N VAL A 257 -29.15 4.77 -0.28
CA VAL A 257 -29.68 4.76 1.09
C VAL A 257 -29.01 5.85 1.92
N LEU A 258 -27.69 5.96 1.86
CA LEU A 258 -26.92 6.97 2.61
C LEU A 258 -27.28 8.39 2.20
N GLU A 259 -27.46 8.64 0.90
CA GLU A 259 -27.91 9.94 0.39
C GLU A 259 -29.29 10.32 0.93
N ASN A 260 -30.23 9.36 0.95
CA ASN A 260 -31.60 9.61 1.41
C ASN A 260 -31.74 9.68 2.94
N SER A 261 -30.79 9.11 3.68
CA SER A 261 -30.83 9.02 5.14
C SER A 261 -29.90 10.02 5.85
N ASN A 262 -29.46 11.07 5.15
CA ASN A 262 -28.49 12.06 5.66
C ASN A 262 -27.23 11.39 6.24
N ASN A 263 -26.68 10.39 5.54
CA ASN A 263 -25.51 9.62 5.94
C ASN A 263 -25.70 8.75 7.20
N ILE A 264 -26.92 8.55 7.68
CA ILE A 264 -27.19 7.68 8.84
C ILE A 264 -27.74 6.34 8.37
N LEU A 265 -27.04 5.26 8.68
CA LEU A 265 -27.42 3.90 8.33
C LEU A 265 -27.92 3.15 9.57
N LYS A 266 -29.22 2.81 9.58
CA LYS A 266 -29.83 1.99 10.64
C LYS A 266 -29.95 0.56 10.17
N ILE A 267 -29.26 -0.34 10.86
CA ILE A 267 -29.20 -1.74 10.47
C ILE A 267 -29.20 -2.67 11.67
N SER A 268 -29.67 -3.89 11.45
CA SER A 268 -29.43 -5.04 12.33
C SER A 268 -28.35 -5.93 11.72
N ALA A 269 -27.18 -6.01 12.35
CA ALA A 269 -26.03 -6.71 11.79
C ALA A 269 -25.17 -7.47 12.83
N ALA A 270 -24.42 -8.45 12.34
CA ALA A 270 -23.39 -9.15 13.11
C ALA A 270 -22.04 -8.47 12.90
N THR A 271 -21.22 -8.37 13.95
CA THR A 271 -19.91 -7.71 13.89
C THR A 271 -18.82 -8.57 14.53
N THR A 272 -17.60 -8.47 13.99
CA THR A 272 -16.40 -9.03 14.62
C THR A 272 -15.29 -7.98 14.68
N PRO A 273 -14.52 -7.92 15.78
CA PRO A 273 -13.32 -7.09 15.83
C PRO A 273 -12.28 -7.54 14.81
N THR A 274 -11.61 -6.59 14.18
CA THR A 274 -10.52 -6.86 13.23
C THR A 274 -9.53 -5.68 13.21
N VAL A 275 -8.35 -5.89 12.65
CA VAL A 275 -7.30 -4.85 12.55
C VAL A 275 -7.42 -4.02 11.27
N LEU A 276 -7.08 -2.72 11.36
CA LEU A 276 -7.18 -1.75 10.24
C LEU A 276 -6.46 -2.22 8.97
N TYR A 277 -5.25 -2.73 9.16
CA TYR A 277 -4.41 -3.38 8.16
C TYR A 277 -3.51 -4.41 8.85
N LEU A 278 -2.83 -5.24 8.05
CA LEU A 278 -1.95 -6.28 8.56
C LEU A 278 -0.87 -5.66 9.47
N ASN A 279 -0.72 -6.19 10.69
CA ASN A 279 0.20 -5.69 11.72
C ASN A 279 -0.12 -4.28 12.27
N SER A 280 -1.37 -3.80 12.13
CA SER A 280 -1.85 -2.62 12.85
C SER A 280 -2.24 -2.99 14.27
N ASN A 281 -1.98 -2.07 15.22
CA ASN A 281 -2.48 -2.17 16.59
C ASN A 281 -3.88 -1.54 16.77
N PHE A 282 -4.44 -0.97 15.70
CA PHE A 282 -5.76 -0.35 15.72
C PHE A 282 -6.84 -1.36 15.32
N TRP A 283 -7.79 -1.59 16.22
CA TRP A 283 -8.89 -2.53 16.05
C TRP A 283 -10.22 -1.81 15.82
N TYR A 284 -11.02 -2.32 14.90
CA TYR A 284 -12.33 -1.79 14.53
C TYR A 284 -13.35 -2.92 14.34
N ASN A 285 -14.64 -2.58 14.26
CA ASN A 285 -15.74 -3.53 14.05
C ASN A 285 -15.96 -3.82 12.56
N MET A 286 -15.73 -5.05 12.10
CA MET A 286 -16.17 -5.49 10.77
C MET A 286 -17.63 -5.90 10.81
N VAL A 287 -18.45 -5.31 9.94
CA VAL A 287 -19.84 -5.70 9.74
C VAL A 287 -19.92 -6.82 8.70
N HIS A 288 -20.57 -7.93 9.06
CA HIS A 288 -20.72 -9.09 8.18
C HIS A 288 -21.92 -8.98 7.23
N ASP A 289 -21.87 -9.78 6.17
CA ASP A 289 -22.97 -9.96 5.23
C ASP A 289 -24.27 -10.44 5.91
N GLY A 290 -25.41 -10.15 5.28
CA GLY A 290 -26.72 -10.52 5.79
C GLY A 290 -27.30 -9.56 6.83
N TRP A 291 -26.79 -8.34 6.92
CA TRP A 291 -27.41 -7.24 7.67
C TRP A 291 -28.80 -6.89 7.11
N ILE A 292 -29.64 -6.29 7.95
CA ILE A 292 -31.03 -5.93 7.62
C ILE A 292 -31.19 -4.42 7.81
N LEU A 293 -31.77 -3.73 6.84
CA LEU A 293 -32.17 -2.31 6.98
C LEU A 293 -33.39 -2.20 7.90
N GLU A 294 -33.34 -1.24 8.83
CA GLU A 294 -34.45 -0.91 9.75
C GLU A 294 -35.20 0.36 9.33
#